data_AF-A0A0Q9BZP4-F1
#
_entry.id   AF-A0A0Q9BZP4-F1
#
_cell.length_a   1.000
_cell.length_b   1.000
_cell.length_c   1.000
_cell.angle_alpha   90.00
_cell.angle_beta   90.00
_cell.angle_gamma   90.00
#
_symmetry.space_group_name_H-M   'P 1'
#
loop_
_entity.id
_entity.type
_entity.pdbx_description
1 polymer ?
#
loop_
_entity_poly.entity_id
_entity_poly.type
_entity_poly.pdbx_seq_one_letter_code
_entity_poly.pdbx_strand_id
1 'polypeptide(L)'
;MVSRRAGRLRRSVLGLSALLLALAGGLGAAQADEKNPGEIRFSVTTATPEGPDERRIFDFVAEPGEQIQDQVAVSNHGAGPVTFTMVTNDGIFTPMGKFDIRTSDQEPQDSGGWFEVQPTVDVPAGETVIVPFTVTVPEGATPGDHPAGIVATVTSASTAAGPGVGVESRVGVRVNLRVPGEVTPSLALTDVKATYEPSWNPFAPGSVRVAYGVTNDGNLRVGAEQQAHVSGPFGIGDTTVDRGTEGVEELIPGTSRSTAFAVAGIWPVGPVTTEITVTPVPVSTGGAVDIPVEAPFEPVTVTVTTWAIPWVQILLLAAVAVLVIGLRDNRKRKKQRLEALLAKARAEGRAAAGTGDVDQEQGGATAPAPTAPATSSAGSTDRGDTAAGADAPSSGA
;
A
#
# COMPACT_ATOMS: atom_id res chain seq x y z
N MET A 1 -18.28 33.68 -77.74
CA MET A 1 -19.60 34.22 -77.38
C MET A 1 -20.27 33.29 -76.36
N VAL A 2 -20.22 33.71 -75.09
CA VAL A 2 -21.33 33.68 -74.11
C VAL A 2 -22.26 32.45 -74.14
N SER A 3 -22.09 31.52 -73.20
CA SER A 3 -22.94 31.45 -71.99
C SER A 3 -23.26 30.03 -71.47
N ARG A 4 -23.54 30.04 -70.16
CA ARG A 4 -24.52 29.24 -69.40
C ARG A 4 -24.02 28.02 -68.61
N ARG A 5 -23.95 28.31 -67.30
CA ARG A 5 -24.72 27.70 -66.20
C ARG A 5 -24.47 26.21 -65.90
N ALA A 6 -23.78 26.03 -64.78
CA ALA A 6 -24.22 25.29 -63.59
C ALA A 6 -25.11 24.07 -63.76
N GLY A 7 -24.61 22.95 -63.26
CA GLY A 7 -25.39 21.82 -62.78
C GLY A 7 -24.88 20.49 -63.30
N ARG A 8 -24.30 19.67 -62.42
CA ARG A 8 -24.79 18.32 -62.11
C ARG A 8 -23.85 17.57 -61.17
N LEU A 9 -24.50 17.05 -60.13
CA LEU A 9 -24.11 15.94 -59.29
C LEU A 9 -23.33 14.84 -60.04
N ARG A 10 -22.20 14.42 -59.46
CA ARG A 10 -21.70 13.04 -59.48
C ARG A 10 -21.21 12.74 -58.07
N ARG A 11 -21.98 11.99 -57.29
CA ARG A 11 -21.79 10.55 -57.06
C ARG A 11 -20.36 10.22 -56.61
N SER A 12 -20.19 10.03 -55.31
CA SER A 12 -19.27 9.05 -54.74
C SER A 12 -19.84 8.60 -53.40
N VAL A 13 -20.76 7.64 -53.51
CA VAL A 13 -21.10 6.66 -52.47
C VAL A 13 -19.91 5.69 -52.43
N LEU A 14 -19.28 5.52 -51.26
CA LEU A 14 -18.75 4.25 -50.76
C LEU A 14 -17.93 4.53 -49.49
N GLY A 15 -18.34 3.96 -48.36
CA GLY A 15 -17.50 3.87 -47.17
C GLY A 15 -18.08 4.44 -45.89
N LEU A 16 -19.35 4.16 -45.55
CA LEU A 16 -19.83 4.35 -44.17
C LEU A 16 -21.00 3.40 -43.85
N SER A 17 -20.78 2.10 -43.93
CA SER A 17 -21.82 1.10 -43.57
C SER A 17 -21.27 -0.13 -42.86
N ALA A 18 -20.10 -0.02 -42.21
CA ALA A 18 -19.53 -1.09 -41.38
C ALA A 18 -19.30 -0.64 -39.91
N LEU A 19 -19.89 0.47 -39.47
CA LEU A 19 -19.75 1.00 -38.11
C LEU A 19 -21.09 1.29 -37.42
N LEU A 20 -22.18 0.66 -37.86
CA LEU A 20 -23.54 0.88 -37.33
C LEU A 20 -24.28 -0.42 -36.95
N LEU A 21 -23.55 -1.54 -36.79
CA LEU A 21 -24.09 -2.83 -36.29
C LEU A 21 -23.34 -3.40 -35.07
N ALA A 22 -22.54 -2.59 -34.40
CA ALA A 22 -21.92 -2.93 -33.11
C ALA A 22 -22.41 -2.03 -31.96
N LEU A 23 -23.53 -1.34 -32.15
CA LEU A 23 -24.13 -0.41 -31.18
C LEU A 23 -25.55 -0.83 -30.71
N ALA A 24 -25.86 -2.13 -30.76
CA ALA A 24 -27.17 -2.67 -30.37
C ALA A 24 -27.10 -3.86 -29.38
N GLY A 25 -25.94 -4.15 -28.78
CA GLY A 25 -25.72 -5.35 -27.95
C GLY A 25 -25.14 -5.07 -26.57
N GLY A 26 -25.59 -4.01 -25.90
CA GLY A 26 -25.04 -3.61 -24.61
C GLY A 26 -26.00 -2.80 -23.74
N LEU A 27 -27.31 -3.09 -23.77
CA LEU A 27 -28.10 -2.87 -22.57
C LEU A 27 -27.71 -3.98 -21.60
N GLY A 28 -26.66 -3.73 -20.81
CA GLY A 28 -26.46 -4.47 -19.59
C GLY A 28 -27.73 -4.31 -18.78
N ALA A 29 -28.54 -5.37 -18.71
CA ALA A 29 -29.51 -5.50 -17.64
C ALA A 29 -28.71 -5.26 -16.36
N ALA A 30 -29.04 -4.18 -15.64
CA ALA A 30 -28.74 -4.12 -14.24
C ALA A 30 -29.31 -5.42 -13.67
N GLN A 31 -28.44 -6.37 -13.35
CA GLN A 31 -28.85 -7.48 -12.52
C GLN A 31 -29.24 -6.80 -11.22
N ALA A 32 -30.55 -6.64 -11.03
CA ALA A 32 -31.09 -6.46 -9.69
C ALA A 32 -30.49 -7.61 -8.89
N ASP A 33 -29.75 -7.27 -7.83
CA ASP A 33 -29.31 -8.24 -6.84
C ASP A 33 -30.48 -9.20 -6.61
N GLU A 34 -30.23 -10.47 -6.88
CA GLU A 34 -31.15 -11.54 -6.60
C GLU A 34 -31.39 -11.47 -5.09
N LYS A 35 -32.49 -10.82 -4.69
CA LYS A 35 -32.90 -10.65 -3.29
C LYS A 35 -32.80 -12.02 -2.66
N ASN A 36 -31.76 -12.23 -1.87
CA ASN A 36 -31.56 -13.49 -1.17
C ASN A 36 -32.76 -13.64 -0.23
N PRO A 37 -33.71 -14.55 -0.49
CA PRO A 37 -35.01 -14.56 0.19
C PRO A 37 -34.92 -14.97 1.67
N GLY A 38 -33.71 -15.22 2.17
CA GLY A 38 -33.40 -15.46 3.59
C GLY A 38 -32.61 -14.35 4.29
N GLU A 39 -32.25 -13.25 3.61
CA GLU A 39 -31.50 -12.16 4.25
C GLU A 39 -32.44 -11.23 5.02
N ILE A 40 -32.31 -11.26 6.35
CA ILE A 40 -33.05 -10.38 7.25
C ILE A 40 -32.39 -8.99 7.21
N ARG A 41 -33.12 -8.01 6.70
CA ARG A 41 -32.68 -6.60 6.66
C ARG A 41 -33.33 -5.84 7.80
N PHE A 42 -32.52 -5.20 8.63
CA PHE A 42 -32.98 -4.46 9.81
C PHE A 42 -32.02 -3.33 10.13
N SER A 43 -32.47 -2.39 10.95
CA SER A 43 -31.63 -1.29 11.44
C SER A 43 -31.87 -1.06 12.93
N VAL A 44 -30.84 -0.55 13.59
CA VAL A 44 -30.91 -0.07 14.97
C VAL A 44 -30.46 1.39 14.96
N THR A 45 -31.29 2.28 15.49
CA THR A 45 -31.01 3.71 15.56
C THR A 45 -31.38 4.24 16.94
N THR A 46 -30.92 5.44 17.28
CA THR A 46 -31.37 6.17 18.45
C THR A 46 -32.86 6.54 18.33
N ALA A 47 -33.52 6.79 19.47
CA ALA A 47 -34.94 7.12 19.50
C ALA A 47 -35.33 8.00 20.69
N THR A 48 -36.48 8.67 20.55
CA THR A 48 -37.25 9.29 21.64
C THR A 48 -38.56 8.51 21.85
N PRO A 49 -39.39 8.85 22.86
CA PRO A 49 -40.72 8.24 23.02
C PRO A 49 -41.61 8.35 21.76
N GLU A 50 -41.35 9.33 20.89
CA GLU A 50 -42.11 9.60 19.67
C GLU A 50 -41.65 8.76 18.47
N GLY A 51 -40.45 8.17 18.51
CA GLY A 51 -39.90 7.36 17.42
C GLY A 51 -38.40 7.53 17.22
N PRO A 52 -37.84 7.01 16.10
CA PRO A 52 -36.43 7.20 15.74
C PRO A 52 -36.08 8.69 15.64
N ASP A 53 -34.87 9.05 16.09
CA ASP A 53 -34.38 10.43 16.04
C ASP A 53 -33.12 10.58 15.16
N GLU A 54 -32.57 11.80 15.09
CA GLU A 54 -31.43 12.13 14.23
C GLU A 54 -30.05 11.87 14.87
N ARG A 55 -30.01 11.45 16.14
CA ARG A 55 -28.75 11.13 16.80
C ARG A 55 -28.11 9.93 16.11
N ARG A 56 -26.79 9.94 16.03
CA ARG A 56 -26.02 8.82 15.43
C ARG A 56 -25.33 7.97 16.49
N ILE A 57 -25.13 8.57 17.65
CA ILE A 57 -24.36 8.08 18.79
C ILE A 57 -25.13 8.55 20.02
N PHE A 58 -25.18 7.73 21.05
CA PHE A 58 -25.58 8.18 22.38
C PHE A 58 -24.36 8.79 23.07
N ASP A 59 -24.40 10.07 23.37
CA ASP A 59 -23.34 10.78 24.10
C ASP A 59 -23.87 11.12 25.50
N PHE A 60 -23.29 10.49 26.52
CA PHE A 60 -23.70 10.63 27.91
C PHE A 60 -22.55 11.11 28.78
N VAL A 61 -22.86 12.03 29.70
CA VAL A 61 -21.98 12.44 30.79
C VAL A 61 -22.75 12.20 32.07
N ALA A 62 -22.22 11.35 32.95
CA ALA A 62 -22.92 10.93 34.17
C ALA A 62 -21.95 10.70 35.32
N GLU A 63 -22.35 11.14 36.50
CA GLU A 63 -21.61 10.94 37.74
C GLU A 63 -21.70 9.48 38.21
N PRO A 64 -20.73 8.98 39.01
CA PRO A 64 -20.85 7.67 39.63
C PRO A 64 -22.15 7.53 40.44
N GLY A 65 -22.88 6.44 40.22
CA GLY A 65 -24.19 6.17 40.83
C GLY A 65 -25.39 6.76 40.08
N GLU A 66 -25.16 7.58 39.05
CA GLU A 66 -26.24 8.17 38.25
C GLU A 66 -26.90 7.14 37.32
N GLN A 67 -28.21 7.34 37.09
CA GLN A 67 -28.99 6.55 36.16
C GLN A 67 -29.46 7.41 34.99
N ILE A 68 -29.21 6.92 33.79
CA ILE A 68 -29.67 7.53 32.54
C ILE A 68 -30.71 6.60 31.91
N GLN A 69 -31.82 7.16 31.45
CA GLN A 69 -32.85 6.43 30.70
C GLN A 69 -32.96 7.00 29.30
N ASP A 70 -32.90 6.13 28.30
CA ASP A 70 -33.02 6.50 26.89
C ASP A 70 -33.61 5.32 26.10
N GLN A 71 -33.77 5.49 24.80
CA GLN A 71 -34.49 4.56 23.93
C GLN A 71 -33.74 4.29 22.63
N VAL A 72 -33.85 3.04 22.16
CA VAL A 72 -33.31 2.60 20.87
C VAL A 72 -34.45 2.09 19.99
N ALA A 73 -34.44 2.47 18.71
CA ALA A 73 -35.39 1.98 17.73
C ALA A 73 -34.82 0.77 17.00
N VAL A 74 -35.60 -0.30 16.93
CA VAL A 74 -35.28 -1.50 16.15
C VAL A 74 -36.30 -1.64 15.02
N SER A 75 -35.85 -1.51 13.78
CA SER A 75 -36.71 -1.54 12.59
C SER A 75 -36.46 -2.80 11.77
N ASN A 76 -37.54 -3.51 11.44
CA ASN A 76 -37.50 -4.69 10.58
C ASN A 76 -37.92 -4.32 9.15
N HIS A 77 -36.96 -4.35 8.21
CA HIS A 77 -37.19 -4.07 6.79
C HIS A 77 -37.49 -5.33 5.97
N GLY A 78 -37.71 -6.46 6.66
CA GLY A 78 -38.10 -7.74 6.11
C GLY A 78 -39.61 -7.90 5.89
N ALA A 79 -39.99 -8.99 5.23
CA ALA A 79 -41.39 -9.30 4.91
C ALA A 79 -42.08 -10.19 5.97
N GLY A 80 -41.35 -10.68 6.98
CA GLY A 80 -41.87 -11.50 8.07
C GLY A 80 -41.51 -10.91 9.43
N PRO A 81 -42.22 -11.28 10.51
CA PRO A 81 -41.85 -10.89 11.87
C PRO A 81 -40.50 -11.49 12.24
N VAL A 82 -39.72 -10.74 13.01
CA VAL A 82 -38.39 -11.16 13.48
C VAL A 82 -38.28 -10.87 14.97
N THR A 83 -37.78 -11.86 15.73
CA THR A 83 -37.37 -11.67 17.12
C THR A 83 -35.87 -11.36 17.13
N PHE A 84 -35.51 -10.14 17.53
CA PHE A 84 -34.11 -9.76 17.71
C PHE A 84 -33.68 -10.02 19.15
N THR A 85 -32.44 -10.47 19.33
CA THR A 85 -31.80 -10.50 20.65
C THR A 85 -31.04 -9.19 20.85
N MET A 86 -31.31 -8.50 21.95
CA MET A 86 -30.63 -7.26 22.31
C MET A 86 -29.44 -7.58 23.20
N VAL A 87 -28.29 -7.03 22.86
CA VAL A 87 -27.02 -7.24 23.57
C VAL A 87 -26.38 -5.89 23.81
N THR A 88 -25.77 -5.70 24.98
CA THR A 88 -24.89 -4.58 25.27
C THR A 88 -23.49 -5.11 25.58
N ASN A 89 -22.47 -4.40 25.11
CA ASN A 89 -21.09 -4.74 25.42
C ASN A 89 -20.18 -3.53 25.24
N ASP A 90 -18.92 -3.68 25.65
CA ASP A 90 -17.92 -2.63 25.57
C ASP A 90 -17.59 -2.31 24.11
N GLY A 91 -17.34 -1.03 23.85
CA GLY A 91 -16.84 -0.54 22.58
C GLY A 91 -15.38 -0.91 22.40
N ILE A 92 -15.05 -1.38 21.21
CA ILE A 92 -13.68 -1.71 20.80
C ILE A 92 -13.38 -1.07 19.46
N PHE A 93 -12.09 -0.97 19.10
CA PHE A 93 -11.70 -0.64 17.74
C PHE A 93 -11.15 -1.89 17.06
N THR A 94 -11.66 -2.17 15.87
CA THR A 94 -11.08 -3.18 14.97
C THR A 94 -9.64 -2.79 14.59
N PRO A 95 -8.81 -3.74 14.11
CA PRO A 95 -7.48 -3.42 13.60
C PRO A 95 -7.47 -2.37 12.48
N MET A 96 -8.58 -2.22 11.76
CA MET A 96 -8.77 -1.21 10.72
C MET A 96 -9.15 0.19 11.27
N GLY A 97 -9.30 0.32 12.59
CA GLY A 97 -9.68 1.57 13.25
C GLY A 97 -11.15 1.91 13.11
N LYS A 98 -12.02 0.92 12.87
CA LYS A 98 -13.47 1.10 12.95
C LYS A 98 -13.96 0.71 14.34
N PHE A 99 -14.82 1.55 14.90
CA PHE A 99 -15.53 1.21 16.12
C PHE A 99 -16.38 -0.05 15.88
N ASP A 100 -16.34 -0.96 16.84
CA ASP A 100 -17.15 -2.16 16.89
C ASP A 100 -17.54 -2.40 18.35
N ILE A 101 -18.48 -3.30 18.57
CA ILE A 101 -18.96 -3.66 19.91
C ILE A 101 -18.52 -5.10 20.14
N ARG A 102 -17.95 -5.34 21.33
CA ARG A 102 -17.48 -6.66 21.71
C ARG A 102 -18.61 -7.70 21.59
N THR A 103 -18.25 -8.89 21.14
CA THR A 103 -19.18 -9.98 20.85
C THR A 103 -19.85 -10.50 22.13
N SER A 104 -21.05 -11.04 22.01
CA SER A 104 -21.89 -11.51 23.14
C SER A 104 -21.31 -12.70 23.92
N ASP A 105 -20.35 -13.43 23.35
CA ASP A 105 -19.64 -14.54 24.00
C ASP A 105 -18.55 -14.06 24.98
N GLN A 106 -18.26 -12.76 25.02
CA GLN A 106 -17.29 -12.17 25.94
C GLN A 106 -18.02 -11.31 26.97
N GLU A 107 -17.71 -11.54 28.25
CA GLU A 107 -18.25 -10.72 29.33
C GLU A 107 -17.78 -9.26 29.23
N PRO A 108 -18.70 -8.28 29.37
CA PRO A 108 -18.33 -6.88 29.49
C PRO A 108 -17.37 -6.67 30.66
N GLN A 109 -16.36 -5.84 30.45
CA GLN A 109 -15.35 -5.48 31.45
C GLN A 109 -15.49 -4.03 31.92
N ASP A 110 -16.31 -3.24 31.21
CA ASP A 110 -16.49 -1.82 31.46
C ASP A 110 -17.98 -1.41 31.25
N SER A 111 -18.25 -0.26 30.61
CA SER A 111 -19.61 0.29 30.54
C SER A 111 -20.62 -0.57 29.81
N GLY A 112 -20.20 -1.53 28.98
CA GLY A 112 -21.10 -2.48 28.35
C GLY A 112 -21.95 -3.29 29.35
N GLY A 113 -21.45 -3.46 30.58
CA GLY A 113 -22.14 -4.15 31.68
C GLY A 113 -23.06 -3.25 32.52
N TRP A 114 -23.11 -1.94 32.24
CA TRP A 114 -23.90 -0.97 33.03
C TRP A 114 -25.32 -0.80 32.48
N PHE A 115 -25.63 -1.44 31.36
CA PHE A 115 -26.90 -1.30 30.66
C PHE A 115 -27.90 -2.38 31.08
N GLU A 116 -29.14 -1.94 31.27
CA GLU A 116 -30.31 -2.80 31.38
C GLU A 116 -31.22 -2.56 30.16
N VAL A 117 -31.40 -3.59 29.35
CA VAL A 117 -32.28 -3.60 28.18
C VAL A 117 -33.04 -4.93 28.15
N GLN A 118 -34.26 -4.93 27.61
CA GLN A 118 -34.99 -6.19 27.41
C GLN A 118 -34.18 -7.15 26.52
N PRO A 119 -34.09 -8.45 26.85
CA PRO A 119 -33.19 -9.37 26.17
C PRO A 119 -33.62 -9.67 24.72
N THR A 120 -34.92 -9.56 24.44
CA THR A 120 -35.48 -9.82 23.11
C THR A 120 -36.54 -8.80 22.75
N VAL A 121 -36.69 -8.53 21.45
CA VAL A 121 -37.75 -7.69 20.90
C VAL A 121 -38.36 -8.32 19.67
N ASP A 122 -39.69 -8.47 19.67
CA ASP A 122 -40.46 -8.94 18.53
C ASP A 122 -40.85 -7.75 17.65
N VAL A 123 -40.33 -7.71 16.43
CA VAL A 123 -40.59 -6.63 15.48
C VAL A 123 -41.34 -7.18 14.26
N PRO A 124 -42.61 -6.78 14.05
CA PRO A 124 -43.36 -7.20 12.88
C PRO A 124 -42.71 -6.76 11.56
N ALA A 125 -43.15 -7.37 10.45
CA ALA A 125 -42.66 -7.02 9.13
C ALA A 125 -42.93 -5.55 8.78
N GLY A 126 -41.88 -4.80 8.41
CA GLY A 126 -41.99 -3.39 8.03
C GLY A 126 -42.21 -2.41 9.19
N GLU A 127 -42.22 -2.90 10.44
CA GLU A 127 -42.49 -2.09 11.62
C GLU A 127 -41.21 -1.70 12.37
N THR A 128 -41.34 -0.73 13.27
CA THR A 128 -40.29 -0.30 14.20
C THR A 128 -40.80 -0.40 15.63
N VAL A 129 -39.99 -1.00 16.52
CA VAL A 129 -40.27 -1.05 17.96
C VAL A 129 -39.26 -0.18 18.69
N ILE A 130 -39.77 0.66 19.59
CA ILE A 130 -38.94 1.46 20.50
C ILE A 130 -38.69 0.66 21.77
N VAL A 131 -37.41 0.46 22.08
CA VAL A 131 -36.94 -0.35 23.19
C VAL A 131 -36.29 0.59 24.21
N PRO A 132 -36.85 0.74 25.42
CA PRO A 132 -36.22 1.51 26.47
C PRO A 132 -35.01 0.75 27.03
N PHE A 133 -34.00 1.51 27.44
CA PHE A 133 -32.87 0.99 28.20
C PHE A 133 -32.50 1.96 29.33
N THR A 134 -31.86 1.42 30.36
CA THR A 134 -31.29 2.20 31.47
C THR A 134 -29.80 1.97 31.54
N VAL A 135 -29.02 3.01 31.81
CA VAL A 135 -27.60 2.93 32.13
C VAL A 135 -27.42 3.31 33.58
N THR A 136 -26.85 2.42 34.39
CA THR A 136 -26.54 2.69 35.80
C THR A 136 -25.03 2.74 35.96
N VAL A 137 -24.48 3.95 36.10
CA VAL A 137 -23.04 4.13 36.31
C VAL A 137 -22.69 3.60 37.71
N PRO A 138 -21.78 2.63 37.86
CA PRO A 138 -21.40 2.14 39.19
C PRO A 138 -20.81 3.23 40.08
N GLU A 139 -21.03 3.17 41.40
CA GLU A 139 -20.44 4.13 42.35
C GLU A 139 -18.91 4.15 42.31
N GLY A 140 -18.28 3.04 41.91
CA GLY A 140 -16.84 2.89 41.76
C GLY A 140 -16.31 3.14 40.35
N ALA A 141 -17.13 3.69 39.43
CA ALA A 141 -16.68 4.00 38.08
C ALA A 141 -15.53 5.02 38.12
N THR A 142 -14.46 4.71 37.39
CA THR A 142 -13.31 5.60 37.28
C THR A 142 -13.66 6.81 36.41
N PRO A 143 -13.09 8.00 36.65
CA PRO A 143 -13.21 9.10 35.70
C PRO A 143 -12.63 8.74 34.33
N GLY A 144 -13.24 9.26 33.25
CA GLY A 144 -12.79 9.02 31.89
C GLY A 144 -13.90 8.63 30.91
N ASP A 145 -13.50 8.21 29.72
CA ASP A 145 -14.37 7.71 28.66
C ASP A 145 -14.52 6.19 28.74
N HIS A 146 -15.78 5.74 28.75
CA HIS A 146 -16.20 4.35 28.83
C HIS A 146 -17.09 4.03 27.62
N PRO A 147 -16.51 3.68 26.46
CA PRO A 147 -17.26 3.40 25.26
C PRO A 147 -18.02 2.06 25.36
N ALA A 148 -19.25 2.03 24.87
CA ALA A 148 -20.09 0.85 24.79
C ALA A 148 -20.93 0.85 23.52
N GLY A 149 -21.80 -0.15 23.37
CA GLY A 149 -22.88 -0.07 22.41
C GLY A 149 -24.00 -1.05 22.67
N ILE A 150 -25.12 -0.78 22.00
CA ILE A 150 -26.35 -1.59 22.05
C ILE A 150 -26.52 -2.22 20.67
N VAL A 151 -26.66 -3.54 20.62
CA VAL A 151 -26.69 -4.33 19.40
C VAL A 151 -27.99 -5.14 19.34
N ALA A 152 -28.68 -5.11 18.21
CA ALA A 152 -29.69 -6.11 17.88
C ALA A 152 -29.04 -7.19 17.00
N THR A 153 -29.27 -8.45 17.36
CA THR A 153 -28.74 -9.62 16.66
C THR A 153 -29.86 -10.54 16.21
N VAL A 154 -29.65 -11.21 15.08
CA VAL A 154 -30.52 -12.27 14.59
C VAL A 154 -29.69 -13.34 13.91
N THR A 155 -29.95 -14.61 14.22
CA THR A 155 -29.30 -15.73 13.53
C THR A 155 -30.21 -16.21 12.41
N SER A 156 -29.74 -16.11 11.18
CA SER A 156 -30.40 -16.71 10.01
C SER A 156 -29.75 -18.04 9.68
N ALA A 157 -30.55 -19.10 9.50
CA ALA A 157 -30.03 -20.37 9.01
C ALA A 157 -29.89 -20.29 7.47
N SER A 158 -28.66 -20.30 6.96
CA SER A 158 -28.47 -20.42 5.51
C SER A 158 -28.77 -21.85 5.08
N THR A 159 -29.85 -22.05 4.34
CA THR A 159 -30.23 -23.35 3.74
C THR A 159 -29.67 -23.55 2.33
N ALA A 160 -28.71 -22.73 1.91
CA ALA A 160 -28.09 -22.85 0.59
C ALA A 160 -27.08 -24.03 0.56
N ALA A 161 -27.59 -25.23 0.29
CA ALA A 161 -26.87 -26.43 -0.17
C ALA A 161 -25.66 -26.89 0.69
N GLY A 162 -25.92 -27.37 1.92
CA GLY A 162 -24.91 -28.02 2.78
C GLY A 162 -25.36 -28.03 4.24
N PRO A 163 -24.53 -28.55 5.20
CA PRO A 163 -24.76 -28.31 6.62
C PRO A 163 -24.90 -26.80 6.82
N GLY A 164 -26.09 -26.33 7.17
CA GLY A 164 -26.43 -24.92 7.15
C GLY A 164 -25.52 -24.14 8.09
N VAL A 165 -24.71 -23.25 7.53
CA VAL A 165 -23.93 -22.29 8.32
C VAL A 165 -24.92 -21.20 8.73
N GLY A 166 -25.22 -21.11 10.03
CA GLY A 166 -25.98 -19.99 10.57
C GLY A 166 -25.15 -18.71 10.45
N VAL A 167 -25.71 -17.66 9.86
CA VAL A 167 -25.10 -16.33 9.82
C VAL A 167 -25.78 -15.49 10.89
N GLU A 168 -25.02 -15.08 11.89
CA GLU A 168 -25.45 -14.08 12.86
C GLU A 168 -25.26 -12.69 12.25
N SER A 169 -26.37 -12.01 11.99
CA SER A 169 -26.37 -10.61 11.57
C SER A 169 -26.52 -9.73 12.80
N ARG A 170 -25.67 -8.70 12.90
CA ARG A 170 -25.64 -7.75 14.01
C ARG A 170 -25.65 -6.32 13.50
N VAL A 171 -26.48 -5.48 14.11
CA VAL A 171 -26.49 -4.03 13.89
C VAL A 171 -26.58 -3.37 15.24
N GLY A 172 -25.74 -2.39 15.49
CA GLY A 172 -25.71 -1.70 16.78
C GLY A 172 -25.46 -0.21 16.66
N VAL A 173 -25.76 0.47 17.76
CA VAL A 173 -25.54 1.91 17.94
C VAL A 173 -24.45 2.10 18.99
N ARG A 174 -23.51 2.99 18.69
CA ARG A 174 -22.42 3.37 19.59
C ARG A 174 -22.94 4.21 20.74
N VAL A 175 -22.40 3.97 21.93
CA VAL A 175 -22.57 4.80 23.12
C VAL A 175 -21.20 5.31 23.57
N ASN A 176 -21.06 6.62 23.70
CA ASN A 176 -19.97 7.26 24.40
C ASN A 176 -20.48 7.69 25.78
N LEU A 177 -19.91 7.12 26.83
CA LEU A 177 -20.20 7.53 28.19
C LEU A 177 -18.94 8.13 28.79
N ARG A 178 -19.04 9.32 29.38
CA ARG A 178 -17.96 9.95 30.15
C ARG A 178 -18.36 10.10 31.61
N VAL A 179 -17.51 9.59 32.49
CA VAL A 179 -17.60 9.82 33.92
C VAL A 179 -16.75 11.06 34.25
N PRO A 180 -17.34 12.13 34.82
CA PRO A 180 -16.60 13.33 35.21
C PRO A 180 -15.50 13.03 36.24
N GLY A 181 -14.44 13.84 36.21
CA GLY A 181 -13.34 13.77 37.18
C GLY A 181 -11.98 14.05 36.54
N GLU A 182 -10.93 13.53 37.17
CA GLU A 182 -9.55 13.71 36.68
C GLU A 182 -9.33 12.91 35.40
N VAL A 183 -9.09 13.63 34.30
CA VAL A 183 -8.83 13.05 32.98
C VAL A 183 -7.36 13.21 32.59
N THR A 184 -6.81 12.17 31.98
CA THR A 184 -5.43 12.04 31.56
C THR A 184 -5.41 11.63 30.08
N PRO A 185 -5.29 12.59 29.15
CA PRO A 185 -5.12 12.28 27.73
C PRO A 185 -3.66 11.91 27.44
N SER A 186 -3.32 10.63 27.63
CA SER A 186 -1.95 10.12 27.44
C SER A 186 -1.87 9.08 26.32
N LEU A 187 -0.72 9.06 25.65
CA LEU A 187 -0.39 8.10 24.61
C LEU A 187 1.01 7.55 24.86
N ALA A 188 1.20 6.26 24.63
CA ALA A 188 2.50 5.59 24.67
C ALA A 188 2.89 5.07 23.28
N LEU A 189 4.17 5.20 22.93
CA LEU A 189 4.73 4.61 21.72
C LEU A 189 5.39 3.26 22.02
N THR A 190 4.95 2.21 21.33
CA THR A 190 5.47 0.85 21.47
C THR A 190 6.07 0.35 20.16
N ASP A 191 6.92 -0.67 20.22
CA ASP A 191 7.45 -1.37 19.04
C ASP A 191 8.07 -0.47 17.95
N VAL A 192 8.71 0.63 18.35
CA VAL A 192 9.27 1.62 17.43
C VAL A 192 10.42 1.02 16.62
N LYS A 193 10.26 1.03 15.29
CA LYS A 193 11.22 0.53 14.31
C LYS A 193 11.39 1.54 13.18
N ALA A 194 12.64 1.86 12.88
CA ALA A 194 13.03 2.59 11.68
C ALA A 194 13.90 1.68 10.81
N THR A 195 13.65 1.66 9.50
CA THR A 195 14.42 0.86 8.54
C THR A 195 14.71 1.69 7.31
N TYR A 196 15.98 1.76 6.92
CA TYR A 196 16.37 2.43 5.69
C TYR A 196 16.09 1.54 4.47
N GLU A 197 15.34 2.08 3.51
CA GLU A 197 15.02 1.46 2.24
C GLU A 197 15.80 2.18 1.12
N PRO A 198 16.86 1.56 0.57
CA PRO A 198 17.68 2.17 -0.47
C PRO A 198 16.92 2.26 -1.80
N SER A 199 17.21 3.31 -2.58
CA SER A 199 16.77 3.40 -3.97
C SER A 199 17.66 2.55 -4.89
N TRP A 200 17.06 1.86 -5.85
CA TRP A 200 17.81 1.14 -6.90
C TRP A 200 18.57 2.06 -7.83
N ASN A 201 18.18 3.34 -7.93
CA ASN A 201 18.92 4.33 -8.67
C ASN A 201 20.04 4.90 -7.76
N PRO A 202 21.34 4.67 -8.05
CA PRO A 202 22.45 5.16 -7.23
C PRO A 202 22.51 6.69 -7.09
N PHE A 203 21.81 7.41 -7.98
CA PHE A 203 21.73 8.87 -8.02
C PHE A 203 20.41 9.42 -7.46
N ALA A 204 19.60 8.59 -6.80
CA ALA A 204 18.39 9.02 -6.12
C ALA A 204 18.48 8.73 -4.61
N PRO A 205 17.82 9.55 -3.77
CA PRO A 205 17.70 9.25 -2.34
C PRO A 205 16.82 8.02 -2.11
N GLY A 206 17.00 7.38 -0.96
CA GLY A 206 16.12 6.33 -0.46
C GLY A 206 15.02 6.90 0.44
N SER A 207 14.43 6.01 1.24
CA SER A 207 13.43 6.34 2.26
C SER A 207 13.78 5.69 3.60
N VAL A 208 13.25 6.26 4.68
CA VAL A 208 13.20 5.59 5.99
C VAL A 208 11.77 5.16 6.24
N ARG A 209 11.55 3.85 6.34
CA ARG A 209 10.26 3.30 6.78
C ARG A 209 10.21 3.29 8.30
N VAL A 210 9.22 3.97 8.83
CA VAL A 210 8.94 4.08 10.25
C VAL A 210 7.71 3.25 10.56
N ALA A 211 7.79 2.41 11.60
CA ALA A 211 6.68 1.61 12.10
C ALA A 211 6.67 1.63 13.63
N TYR A 212 5.51 1.85 14.23
CA TYR A 212 5.33 1.86 15.69
C TYR A 212 3.88 1.56 16.06
N GLY A 213 3.67 1.15 17.31
CA GLY A 213 2.36 1.12 17.96
C GLY A 213 2.11 2.42 18.71
N VAL A 214 0.89 2.93 18.62
CA VAL A 214 0.38 4.00 19.49
C VAL A 214 -0.63 3.35 20.42
N THR A 215 -0.43 3.49 21.73
CA THR A 215 -1.32 2.94 22.76
C THR A 215 -1.92 4.09 23.54
N ASN A 216 -3.22 4.08 23.78
CA ASN A 216 -3.85 5.00 24.72
C ASN A 216 -3.79 4.38 26.12
N ASP A 217 -2.86 4.86 26.93
CA ASP A 217 -2.68 4.50 28.34
C ASP A 217 -3.33 5.53 29.29
N GLY A 218 -3.99 6.55 28.73
CA GLY A 218 -4.86 7.46 29.44
C GLY A 218 -6.27 6.90 29.69
N ASN A 219 -7.14 7.77 30.21
CA ASN A 219 -8.56 7.47 30.46
C ASN A 219 -9.51 8.26 29.55
N LEU A 220 -8.99 9.00 28.56
CA LEU A 220 -9.80 9.78 27.62
C LEU A 220 -9.65 9.22 26.21
N ARG A 221 -10.72 9.20 25.40
CA ARG A 221 -10.55 8.94 23.96
C ARG A 221 -9.81 10.11 23.32
N VAL A 222 -8.81 9.82 22.51
CA VAL A 222 -7.98 10.83 21.84
C VAL A 222 -7.68 10.40 20.40
N GLY A 223 -7.50 11.38 19.53
CA GLY A 223 -6.80 11.18 18.26
C GLY A 223 -5.30 11.29 18.49
N ALA A 224 -4.49 10.84 17.53
CA ALA A 224 -3.05 10.94 17.63
C ALA A 224 -2.48 11.68 16.41
N GLU A 225 -2.06 12.93 16.61
CA GLU A 225 -1.33 13.68 15.61
C GLU A 225 0.11 13.15 15.52
N GLN A 226 0.52 12.74 14.33
CA GLN A 226 1.78 12.04 14.10
C GLN A 226 2.72 12.89 13.24
N GLN A 227 3.91 13.15 13.77
CA GLN A 227 5.00 13.80 13.05
C GLN A 227 6.27 12.95 13.13
N ALA A 228 6.98 12.82 12.01
CA ALA A 228 8.32 12.24 11.99
C ALA A 228 9.30 13.21 11.36
N HIS A 229 10.36 13.53 12.10
CA HIS A 229 11.49 14.31 11.66
C HIS A 229 12.69 13.38 11.45
N VAL A 230 13.23 13.35 10.24
CA VAL A 230 14.34 12.49 9.86
C VAL A 230 15.51 13.36 9.42
N SER A 231 16.67 13.17 10.04
CA SER A 231 17.88 13.93 9.73
C SER A 231 19.11 13.03 9.65
N GLY A 232 19.92 13.26 8.62
CA GLY A 232 21.24 12.66 8.49
C GLY A 232 22.32 13.40 9.29
N PRO A 233 23.58 12.94 9.24
CA PRO A 233 24.68 13.61 9.89
C PRO A 233 24.82 15.03 9.33
N PHE A 234 25.08 16.00 10.20
CA PHE A 234 25.18 17.43 9.86
C PHE A 234 23.91 18.04 9.23
N GLY A 235 22.72 17.44 9.41
CA GLY A 235 21.47 17.93 8.85
C GLY A 235 21.28 17.62 7.36
N ILE A 236 22.07 16.70 6.80
CA ILE A 236 21.91 16.27 5.41
C ILE A 236 20.60 15.48 5.27
N GLY A 237 19.78 15.85 4.30
CA GLY A 237 18.52 15.14 4.03
C GLY A 237 17.48 15.32 5.14
N ASP A 238 17.53 16.45 5.84
CA ASP A 238 16.52 16.88 6.82
C ASP A 238 15.13 16.91 6.17
N THR A 239 14.20 16.13 6.72
CA THR A 239 12.84 16.01 6.21
C THR A 239 11.88 15.76 7.36
N THR A 240 10.82 16.56 7.41
CA THR A 240 9.69 16.36 8.32
C THR A 240 8.47 15.91 7.53
N VAL A 241 7.83 14.85 8.00
CA VAL A 241 6.52 14.40 7.52
C VAL A 241 5.52 14.60 8.64
N ASP A 242 4.49 15.39 8.37
CA ASP A 242 3.32 15.55 9.22
C ASP A 242 2.16 14.77 8.60
N ARG A 243 1.58 13.87 9.39
CA ARG A 243 0.43 13.05 8.98
C ARG A 243 -0.87 13.50 9.65
N GLY A 244 -0.84 14.49 10.54
CA GLY A 244 -1.95 14.77 11.43
C GLY A 244 -2.45 13.49 12.09
N THR A 245 -3.77 13.29 12.12
CA THR A 245 -4.42 12.11 12.70
C THR A 245 -4.56 10.93 11.72
N GLU A 246 -3.91 10.97 10.55
CA GLU A 246 -4.06 9.95 9.53
C GLU A 246 -3.69 8.56 10.07
N GLY A 247 -4.64 7.62 9.97
CA GLY A 247 -4.45 6.26 10.45
C GLY A 247 -4.57 6.10 11.96
N VAL A 248 -4.78 7.16 12.75
CA VAL A 248 -5.12 7.11 14.19
C VAL A 248 -6.06 8.28 14.54
N GLU A 249 -7.22 8.30 13.88
CA GLU A 249 -8.25 9.35 14.07
C GLU A 249 -8.83 9.34 15.49
N GLU A 250 -9.01 8.15 16.04
CA GLU A 250 -9.58 7.94 17.36
C GLU A 250 -8.99 6.66 17.98
N LEU A 251 -8.63 6.75 19.25
CA LEU A 251 -8.14 5.67 20.08
C LEU A 251 -8.77 5.79 21.47
N ILE A 252 -9.50 4.75 21.87
CA ILE A 252 -10.12 4.67 23.19
C ILE A 252 -9.13 4.18 24.25
N PRO A 253 -9.37 4.45 25.54
CA PRO A 253 -8.54 3.97 26.63
C PRO A 253 -8.23 2.48 26.55
N GLY A 254 -6.98 2.11 26.85
CA GLY A 254 -6.51 0.72 26.89
C GLY A 254 -6.31 0.05 25.53
N THR A 255 -6.52 0.76 24.41
CA THR A 255 -6.38 0.19 23.06
C THR A 255 -5.11 0.66 22.38
N SER A 256 -4.55 -0.20 21.51
CA SER A 256 -3.36 0.08 20.71
C SER A 256 -3.63 0.01 19.21
N ARG A 257 -2.91 0.82 18.44
CA ARG A 257 -2.97 0.83 16.98
C ARG A 257 -1.58 0.90 16.37
N SER A 258 -1.29 -0.02 15.44
CA SER A 258 -0.03 0.00 14.67
C SER A 258 -0.13 0.95 13.48
N THR A 259 0.89 1.76 13.28
CA THR A 259 1.04 2.68 12.15
C THR A 259 2.39 2.47 11.47
N ALA A 260 2.43 2.65 10.15
CA ALA A 260 3.65 2.61 9.38
C ALA A 260 3.59 3.53 8.16
N PHE A 261 4.69 4.21 7.88
CA PHE A 261 4.83 5.08 6.71
C PHE A 261 6.29 5.26 6.33
N ALA A 262 6.54 5.78 5.14
CA ALA A 262 7.88 6.04 4.63
C ALA A 262 8.14 7.53 4.53
N VAL A 263 9.29 7.96 5.05
CA VAL A 263 9.85 9.30 4.86
C VAL A 263 10.85 9.24 3.72
N ALA A 264 10.52 9.85 2.58
CA ALA A 264 11.39 9.87 1.40
C ALA A 264 12.45 10.98 1.47
N GLY A 265 13.41 10.97 0.55
CA GLY A 265 14.40 12.05 0.42
C GLY A 265 15.69 11.83 1.22
N ILE A 266 15.89 10.63 1.77
CA ILE A 266 16.99 10.34 2.68
C ILE A 266 18.19 9.73 1.93
N TRP A 267 19.29 10.48 1.91
CA TRP A 267 20.55 10.02 1.30
C TRP A 267 21.31 9.05 2.22
N PRO A 268 21.94 8.00 1.66
CA PRO A 268 22.70 7.03 2.45
C PRO A 268 24.10 7.56 2.80
N VAL A 269 24.17 8.53 3.71
CA VAL A 269 25.40 9.21 4.14
C VAL A 269 25.89 8.78 5.52
N GLY A 270 25.30 7.73 6.13
CA GLY A 270 25.71 7.20 7.44
C GLY A 270 24.54 7.04 8.43
N PRO A 271 24.72 7.37 9.73
CA PRO A 271 23.66 7.27 10.72
C PRO A 271 22.59 8.33 10.47
N VAL A 272 21.33 7.90 10.44
CA VAL A 272 20.15 8.74 10.28
C VAL A 272 19.37 8.70 11.59
N THR A 273 19.08 9.87 12.14
CA THR A 273 18.24 10.04 13.31
C THR A 273 16.80 10.26 12.87
N THR A 274 15.88 9.54 13.50
CA THR A 274 14.44 9.67 13.27
C THR A 274 13.80 9.98 14.61
N GLU A 275 13.26 11.18 14.73
CA GLU A 275 12.47 11.65 15.87
C GLU A 275 11.00 11.54 15.51
N ILE A 276 10.24 10.78 16.30
CA ILE A 276 8.82 10.56 16.12
C ILE A 276 8.13 11.26 17.27
N THR A 277 7.27 12.22 16.96
CA THR A 277 6.47 12.93 17.94
C THR A 277 5.01 12.61 17.68
N VAL A 278 4.34 12.12 18.72
CA VAL A 278 2.91 11.83 18.69
C VAL A 278 2.22 12.65 19.76
N THR A 279 1.29 13.50 19.34
CA THR A 279 0.55 14.41 20.22
C THR A 279 -0.89 13.92 20.34
N PRO A 280 -1.40 13.66 21.56
CA PRO A 280 -2.81 13.37 21.74
C PRO A 280 -3.64 14.61 21.39
N VAL A 281 -4.78 14.41 20.73
CA VAL A 281 -5.70 15.51 20.41
C VAL A 281 -7.14 15.14 20.74
N PRO A 282 -7.99 16.10 21.13
CA PRO A 282 -9.39 15.82 21.43
C PRO A 282 -10.13 15.31 20.18
N VAL A 283 -10.99 14.31 20.39
CA VAL A 283 -11.91 13.81 19.36
C VAL A 283 -13.29 14.40 19.61
N SER A 284 -13.84 15.08 18.61
CA SER A 284 -15.19 15.66 18.67
C SER A 284 -16.19 14.81 17.89
N THR A 285 -17.30 14.44 18.53
CA THR A 285 -18.47 13.80 17.90
C THR A 285 -19.65 14.76 17.70
N GLY A 286 -19.53 16.01 18.14
CA GLY A 286 -20.59 17.03 18.16
C GLY A 286 -21.61 16.83 19.28
N GLY A 287 -21.36 15.90 20.22
CA GLY A 287 -22.30 15.48 21.26
C GLY A 287 -21.95 15.97 22.66
N ALA A 288 -22.72 15.52 23.66
CA ALA A 288 -22.61 15.96 25.05
C ALA A 288 -21.24 15.65 25.70
N VAL A 289 -20.50 14.69 25.15
CA VAL A 289 -19.18 14.29 25.66
C VAL A 289 -18.06 15.23 25.19
N ASP A 290 -18.32 16.15 24.25
CA ASP A 290 -17.32 17.11 23.74
C ASP A 290 -17.15 18.33 24.65
N ILE A 291 -17.00 18.08 25.96
CA ILE A 291 -16.73 19.12 26.95
C ILE A 291 -15.25 19.51 26.87
N PRO A 292 -14.92 20.82 26.94
CA PRO A 292 -13.53 21.25 27.03
C PRO A 292 -12.79 20.54 28.17
N VAL A 293 -11.67 19.91 27.83
CA VAL A 293 -10.80 19.22 28.78
C VAL A 293 -9.66 20.16 29.16
N GLU A 294 -9.50 20.44 30.45
CA GLU A 294 -8.44 21.31 30.98
C GLU A 294 -7.09 20.59 31.14
N ALA A 295 -7.08 19.26 31.05
CA ALA A 295 -5.86 18.46 31.16
C ALA A 295 -4.91 18.71 29.97
N PRO A 296 -3.58 18.73 30.20
CA PRO A 296 -2.61 18.97 29.16
C PRO A 296 -2.51 17.77 28.21
N PHE A 297 -2.52 18.04 26.92
CA PHE A 297 -2.28 17.06 25.85
C PHE A 297 -0.78 17.00 25.55
N GLU A 298 -0.01 16.34 26.41
CA GLU A 298 1.45 16.31 26.29
C GLU A 298 1.92 15.40 25.15
N PRO A 299 2.85 15.87 24.29
CA PRO A 299 3.38 15.05 23.21
C PRO A 299 4.36 14.00 23.75
N VAL A 300 4.36 12.83 23.11
CA VAL A 300 5.36 11.78 23.35
C VAL A 300 6.33 11.70 22.19
N THR A 301 7.61 11.84 22.51
CA THR A 301 8.69 11.84 21.53
C THR A 301 9.64 10.67 21.74
N VAL A 302 9.90 9.92 20.68
CA VAL A 302 10.89 8.84 20.66
C VAL A 302 11.88 9.07 19.53
N THR A 303 13.16 8.99 19.86
CA THR A 303 14.26 9.11 18.90
C THR A 303 14.92 7.76 18.67
N VAL A 304 15.04 7.36 17.40
CA VAL A 304 15.75 6.16 16.98
C VAL A 304 16.81 6.49 15.94
N THR A 305 17.94 5.77 15.97
CA THR A 305 19.00 5.93 14.99
C THR A 305 19.13 4.68 14.13
N THR A 306 19.10 4.85 12.82
CA THR A 306 19.24 3.76 11.83
C THR A 306 20.41 4.06 10.90
N TRP A 307 21.12 3.03 10.46
CA TRP A 307 22.21 3.19 9.49
C TRP A 307 21.68 3.15 8.06
N ALA A 308 21.90 4.24 7.32
CA ALA A 308 21.63 4.31 5.89
C ALA A 308 22.93 4.00 5.10
N ILE A 309 23.13 2.71 4.80
CA ILE A 309 24.34 2.22 4.14
C ILE A 309 24.20 2.34 2.60
N PRO A 310 25.17 2.96 1.90
CA PRO A 310 25.09 3.19 0.45
C PRO A 310 25.47 1.96 -0.38
N TRP A 311 24.77 0.83 -0.18
CA TRP A 311 25.09 -0.44 -0.86
C TRP A 311 25.09 -0.33 -2.38
N VAL A 312 24.11 0.37 -2.96
CA VAL A 312 23.96 0.54 -4.41
C VAL A 312 25.12 1.38 -4.98
N GLN A 313 25.53 2.44 -4.28
CA GLN A 313 26.68 3.26 -4.68
C GLN A 313 28.01 2.51 -4.51
N ILE A 314 28.16 1.71 -3.45
CA ILE A 314 29.34 0.84 -3.26
C ILE A 314 29.44 -0.19 -4.40
N LEU A 315 28.33 -0.83 -4.76
CA LEU A 315 28.29 -1.78 -5.88
C LEU A 315 28.60 -1.10 -7.21
N LEU A 316 28.08 0.11 -7.46
CA LEU A 316 28.41 0.91 -8.64
C LEU A 316 29.91 1.25 -8.69
N LEU A 317 30.48 1.72 -7.57
CA LEU A 317 31.91 2.01 -7.47
C LEU A 317 32.77 0.77 -7.71
N ALA A 318 32.36 -0.39 -7.19
CA ALA A 318 33.03 -1.65 -7.44
C ALA A 318 32.98 -2.04 -8.94
N ALA A 319 31.82 -1.91 -9.59
CA ALA A 319 31.67 -2.18 -11.02
C ALA A 319 32.53 -1.24 -11.87
N VAL A 320 32.57 0.05 -11.55
CA VAL A 320 33.43 1.04 -12.21
C VAL A 320 34.91 0.71 -12.00
N ALA A 321 35.32 0.33 -10.79
CA ALA A 321 36.70 -0.06 -10.49
C ALA A 321 37.13 -1.28 -11.32
N VAL A 322 36.28 -2.31 -11.42
CA VAL A 322 36.53 -3.50 -12.26
C VAL A 322 36.66 -3.11 -13.73
N LEU A 323 35.77 -2.24 -14.24
CA LEU A 323 35.84 -1.75 -15.62
C LEU A 323 37.15 -1.00 -15.90
N VAL A 324 37.56 -0.10 -15.01
CA VAL A 324 38.80 0.69 -15.13
C VAL A 324 40.03 -0.22 -15.10
N ILE A 325 40.08 -1.20 -14.18
CA ILE A 325 41.17 -2.17 -14.11
C ILE A 325 41.21 -3.02 -15.39
N GLY A 326 40.06 -3.52 -15.86
CA GLY A 326 39.96 -4.30 -17.10
C GLY A 326 40.41 -3.52 -18.34
N LEU A 327 40.01 -2.25 -18.46
CA LEU A 327 40.46 -1.37 -19.54
C LEU A 327 41.97 -1.08 -19.46
N ARG A 328 42.50 -0.86 -18.26
CA ARG A 328 43.93 -0.65 -18.02
C ARG A 328 44.74 -1.88 -18.43
N ASP A 329 44.30 -3.07 -18.05
CA ASP A 329 44.98 -4.32 -18.38
C ASP A 329 44.86 -4.68 -19.86
N ASN A 330 43.72 -4.41 -20.48
CA ASN A 330 43.56 -4.57 -21.93
C ASN A 330 44.49 -3.61 -22.70
N ARG A 331 44.61 -2.34 -22.25
CA ARG A 331 45.56 -1.38 -22.84
C ARG A 331 47.01 -1.85 -22.68
N LYS A 332 47.39 -2.36 -21.50
CA LYS A 332 48.74 -2.95 -21.28
C LYS A 332 48.99 -4.14 -22.21
N ARG A 333 48.04 -5.10 -22.29
CA ARG A 333 48.15 -6.27 -23.16
C ARG A 333 48.22 -5.90 -24.63
N LYS A 334 47.44 -4.91 -25.09
CA LYS A 334 47.51 -4.40 -26.47
C LYS A 334 48.85 -3.77 -26.79
N LYS A 335 49.41 -2.97 -25.88
CA LYS A 335 50.74 -2.37 -26.04
C LYS A 335 51.83 -3.44 -26.16
N GLN A 336 51.81 -4.44 -25.26
CA GLN A 336 52.73 -5.57 -25.30
C GLN A 336 52.62 -6.38 -26.61
N ARG A 337 51.40 -6.62 -27.11
CA ARG A 337 51.18 -7.28 -28.40
C ARG A 337 51.72 -6.47 -29.57
N LEU A 338 51.51 -5.14 -29.58
CA LEU A 338 52.03 -4.27 -30.63
C LEU A 338 53.56 -4.22 -30.62
N GLU A 339 54.17 -4.10 -29.44
CA GLU A 339 55.63 -4.16 -29.27
C GLU A 339 56.20 -5.50 -29.76
N ALA A 340 55.53 -6.62 -29.44
CA ALA A 340 55.92 -7.95 -29.92
C ALA A 340 55.82 -8.07 -31.45
N LEU A 341 54.75 -7.54 -32.07
CA LEU A 341 54.59 -7.52 -33.53
C LEU A 341 55.65 -6.65 -34.21
N LEU A 342 55.95 -5.47 -33.66
CA LEU A 342 57.01 -4.59 -34.16
C LEU A 342 58.39 -5.23 -34.01
N ALA A 343 58.66 -5.91 -32.89
CA ALA A 343 59.90 -6.65 -32.69
C ALA A 343 60.06 -7.80 -33.71
N LYS A 344 58.98 -8.53 -33.98
CA LYS A 344 58.94 -9.59 -35.00
C LYS A 344 59.19 -9.03 -36.41
N ALA A 345 58.48 -7.97 -36.80
CA ALA A 345 58.67 -7.32 -38.10
C ALA A 345 60.10 -6.77 -38.27
N ARG A 346 60.71 -6.21 -37.22
CA ARG A 346 62.12 -5.79 -37.22
C ARG A 346 63.11 -6.95 -37.31
N ALA A 347 62.77 -8.12 -36.78
CA ALA A 347 63.60 -9.32 -36.91
C ALA A 347 63.52 -9.87 -38.34
N GLU A 348 62.32 -9.95 -38.92
CA GLU A 348 62.09 -10.38 -40.31
C GLU A 348 62.75 -9.42 -41.31
N GLY A 349 62.66 -8.10 -41.10
CA GLY A 349 63.37 -7.12 -41.94
C GLY A 349 64.89 -7.23 -41.88
N ARG A 350 65.46 -7.55 -40.71
CA ARG A 350 66.90 -7.83 -40.57
C ARG A 350 67.31 -9.13 -41.26
N ALA A 351 66.48 -10.16 -41.18
CA ALA A 351 66.73 -11.43 -41.88
C ALA A 351 66.68 -11.24 -43.40
N ALA A 352 65.71 -10.48 -43.91
CA ALA A 352 65.59 -10.17 -45.34
C ALA A 352 66.73 -9.28 -45.87
N ALA A 353 67.22 -8.33 -45.06
CA ALA A 353 68.38 -7.50 -45.42
C ALA A 353 69.70 -8.30 -45.43
N GLY A 354 69.85 -9.30 -44.55
CA GLY A 354 71.01 -10.19 -44.54
C GLY A 354 71.07 -11.15 -45.75
N THR A 355 69.94 -11.40 -46.41
CA THR A 355 69.88 -12.17 -47.66
C THR A 355 70.11 -11.34 -48.93
N GLY A 356 70.20 -10.00 -48.83
CA GLY A 356 70.46 -9.12 -49.97
C GLY A 356 71.94 -8.93 -50.33
N ASP A 357 72.86 -9.49 -49.55
CA ASP A 357 74.31 -9.21 -49.63
C ASP A 357 75.14 -10.47 -49.99
N VAL A 358 74.53 -11.49 -50.60
CA VAL A 358 75.19 -12.76 -50.95
C VAL A 358 75.29 -13.03 -52.46
N ASP A 359 74.74 -12.18 -53.34
CA ASP A 359 74.78 -12.39 -54.80
C ASP A 359 75.72 -11.41 -55.55
N GLN A 360 76.86 -11.04 -54.98
CA GLN A 360 77.98 -10.43 -55.73
C GLN A 360 79.33 -11.06 -55.37
N GLU A 361 79.61 -12.28 -55.83
CA GLU A 361 80.93 -12.62 -56.39
C GLU A 361 80.91 -13.94 -57.18
N GLN A 362 81.58 -13.90 -58.34
CA GLN A 362 81.88 -14.98 -59.30
C GLN A 362 80.85 -15.27 -60.41
N GLY A 363 81.03 -14.51 -61.50
CA GLY A 363 80.54 -14.84 -62.83
C GLY A 363 81.38 -15.92 -63.54
N GLY A 364 80.82 -16.47 -64.60
CA GLY A 364 81.47 -17.44 -65.48
C GLY A 364 80.56 -17.89 -66.62
N ALA A 365 80.44 -17.03 -67.62
CA ALA A 365 79.78 -17.17 -68.93
C ALA A 365 79.57 -18.59 -69.50
N THR A 366 78.45 -18.80 -70.23
CA THR A 366 78.43 -18.99 -71.69
C THR A 366 76.98 -19.00 -72.21
N ALA A 367 76.70 -18.11 -73.17
CA ALA A 367 75.48 -18.04 -73.99
C ALA A 367 75.52 -19.06 -75.14
N PRO A 368 74.41 -19.43 -75.81
CA PRO A 368 73.74 -18.48 -76.71
C PRO A 368 72.20 -18.52 -76.69
N ALA A 369 71.63 -17.45 -77.23
CA ALA A 369 70.21 -17.18 -77.49
C ALA A 369 69.75 -17.77 -78.86
N PRO A 370 68.59 -17.41 -79.44
CA PRO A 370 67.28 -17.02 -78.87
C PRO A 370 66.09 -17.76 -79.56
N THR A 371 64.90 -17.78 -78.94
CA THR A 371 63.63 -17.46 -79.64
C THR A 371 62.49 -17.23 -78.66
N ALA A 372 61.76 -16.14 -78.86
CA ALA A 372 60.48 -15.81 -78.25
C ALA A 372 59.36 -16.06 -79.30
N PRO A 373 58.09 -15.70 -79.06
CA PRO A 373 57.29 -15.61 -77.83
C PRO A 373 55.92 -16.36 -78.00
N ALA A 374 55.08 -16.38 -76.97
CA ALA A 374 53.63 -16.05 -77.05
C ALA A 374 52.80 -16.64 -75.88
N THR A 375 52.26 -15.72 -75.07
CA THR A 375 50.88 -15.59 -74.59
C THR A 375 49.99 -16.80 -74.22
N SER A 376 49.40 -16.65 -73.03
CA SER A 376 47.99 -16.88 -72.65
C SER A 376 47.56 -18.26 -72.11
N SER A 377 47.04 -18.24 -70.88
CA SER A 377 45.80 -18.90 -70.44
C SER A 377 45.25 -18.02 -69.30
N ALA A 378 44.06 -17.40 -69.37
CA ALA A 378 42.70 -17.97 -69.43
C ALA A 378 42.51 -18.99 -68.29
N GLY A 379 41.77 -18.67 -67.23
CA GLY A 379 40.30 -18.66 -67.19
C GLY A 379 39.95 -19.65 -66.06
N SER A 380 39.27 -19.25 -64.99
CA SER A 380 37.85 -18.91 -64.85
C SER A 380 37.21 -19.94 -63.92
N THR A 381 36.24 -19.47 -63.13
CA THR A 381 35.05 -20.23 -62.67
C THR A 381 35.27 -21.45 -61.76
N ASP A 382 34.39 -21.86 -60.86
CA ASP A 382 33.12 -21.39 -60.29
C ASP A 382 32.68 -22.56 -59.36
N ARG A 383 31.87 -22.23 -58.35
CA ARG A 383 30.86 -23.08 -57.67
C ARG A 383 31.18 -24.46 -57.06
N GLY A 384 30.55 -24.64 -55.91
CA GLY A 384 29.73 -25.83 -55.61
C GLY A 384 30.19 -26.58 -54.37
N ASP A 385 29.53 -26.37 -53.22
CA ASP A 385 28.48 -27.27 -52.67
C ASP A 385 29.11 -28.43 -51.88
N THR A 386 28.69 -28.91 -50.71
CA THR A 386 27.41 -29.04 -49.98
C THR A 386 27.80 -29.51 -48.56
N ALA A 387 27.22 -29.02 -47.45
CA ALA A 387 25.98 -29.44 -46.76
C ALA A 387 26.17 -30.42 -45.57
N ALA A 388 25.18 -30.34 -44.67
CA ALA A 388 24.85 -31.19 -43.50
C ALA A 388 25.62 -30.89 -42.20
N GLY A 389 24.99 -30.77 -41.03
CA GLY A 389 23.61 -30.93 -40.58
C GLY A 389 23.60 -30.61 -39.07
N ALA A 390 22.59 -29.88 -38.60
CA ALA A 390 21.48 -30.41 -37.80
C ALA A 390 21.79 -30.56 -36.30
N ASP A 391 21.22 -29.65 -35.51
CA ASP A 391 20.17 -29.93 -34.51
C ASP A 391 20.36 -29.24 -33.17
N ALA A 392 19.43 -28.32 -32.90
CA ALA A 392 18.88 -28.08 -31.57
C ALA A 392 17.66 -29.00 -31.39
N PRO A 393 17.30 -29.35 -30.15
CA PRO A 393 16.02 -28.86 -29.69
C PRO A 393 15.97 -28.41 -28.22
N SER A 394 14.80 -27.89 -27.91
CA SER A 394 14.30 -27.15 -26.77
C SER A 394 13.96 -27.95 -25.51
N SER A 395 13.60 -27.18 -24.46
CA SER A 395 12.91 -27.53 -23.20
C SER A 395 13.79 -28.19 -22.13
N GLY A 396 13.67 -27.87 -20.84
CA GLY A 396 12.80 -26.97 -20.09
C GLY A 396 12.93 -27.31 -18.60
N ALA A 397 12.88 -26.29 -17.73
CA ALA A 397 12.41 -26.30 -16.34
C ALA A 397 12.52 -24.87 -15.79
#